data_AF-A0A925YWF3-F1
#
_entry.id   AF-A0A925YWF3-F1
#
_cell.length_a   1.000
_cell.length_b   1.000
_cell.length_c   1.000
_cell.angle_alpha   90.00
_cell.angle_beta   90.00
_cell.angle_gamma   90.00
#
_symmetry.space_group_name_H-M   'P 1'
#
loop_
_entity.id
_entity.type
_entity.pdbx_description
1 polymer ?
#
loop_
_entity_poly.entity_id
_entity_poly.type
_entity_poly.pdbx_seq_one_letter_code
_entity_poly.pdbx_strand_id
1 'polypeptide(L)' 'KTKTGKTPEDFKKLAEKKGLLKPDVKAGEIVAWLKKDFDLGRGHAMAVYAWLRGKRE' A
#
# COMPACT_ATOMS: atom_id res chain seq x y z
N LYS A 1 -1.40 -0.89 18.47
CA LYS A 1 -2.41 -1.84 17.92
C LYS A 1 -2.45 -1.67 16.41
N THR A 2 -1.91 -2.63 15.66
CA THR A 2 -1.86 -2.64 14.20
C THR A 2 -3.28 -2.81 13.65
N LYS A 3 -3.86 -1.77 13.02
CA LYS A 3 -5.25 -1.76 12.52
C LYS A 3 -5.56 -2.85 11.49
N THR A 4 -4.54 -3.50 10.91
CA THR A 4 -4.71 -4.44 9.80
C THR A 4 -4.20 -5.85 10.07
N GLY A 5 -3.42 -6.07 11.14
CA GLY A 5 -2.75 -7.35 11.39
C GLY A 5 -1.83 -7.84 10.27
N LYS A 6 -1.57 -7.04 9.22
CA LYS A 6 -0.74 -7.40 8.06
C LYS A 6 0.59 -6.69 8.09
N THR A 7 1.64 -7.40 7.69
CA THR A 7 2.98 -6.84 7.59
C THR A 7 3.15 -6.03 6.29
N PRO A 8 4.12 -5.11 6.22
CA PRO A 8 4.48 -4.43 4.97
C PRO A 8 4.74 -5.41 3.81
N GLU A 9 5.32 -6.58 4.10
CA GLU A 9 5.56 -7.65 3.13
C GLU A 9 4.27 -8.28 2.59
N ASP A 10 3.25 -8.45 3.42
CA ASP A 10 1.92 -8.89 2.96
C ASP A 10 1.32 -7.87 1.99
N PHE A 11 1.46 -6.57 2.28
CA PHE A 11 1.03 -5.53 1.35
C PHE A 11 1.80 -5.59 0.04
N LYS A 12 3.09 -5.95 0.05
CA LYS A 12 3.87 -6.20 -1.17
C LYS A 12 3.25 -7.29 -2.03
N LYS A 13 3.01 -8.47 -1.44
CA LYS A 13 2.45 -9.62 -2.16
C LYS A 13 1.06 -9.33 -2.70
N LEU A 14 0.23 -8.62 -1.92
CA LEU A 14 -1.11 -8.22 -2.36
C LEU A 14 -1.08 -7.16 -3.46
N ALA A 15 -0.19 -6.16 -3.34
CA ALA A 15 0.02 -5.16 -4.37
C ALA A 15 0.53 -5.81 -5.67
N GLU A 16 1.43 -6.79 -5.58
CA GLU A 16 1.95 -7.54 -6.72
C GLU A 16 0.82 -8.32 -7.41
N LYS A 17 0.04 -9.06 -6.61
CA LYS A 17 -1.10 -9.84 -7.09
C LYS A 17 -2.20 -8.97 -7.72
N LYS A 18 -2.39 -7.74 -7.24
CA LYS A 18 -3.31 -6.76 -7.84
C LYS A 18 -2.69 -5.97 -9.00
N GLY A 19 -1.39 -6.13 -9.28
CA GLY A 19 -0.68 -5.34 -10.29
C GLY A 19 -0.41 -3.90 -9.89
N LEU A 20 -0.53 -3.56 -8.61
CA LEU A 20 -0.29 -2.24 -8.03
C LEU A 20 1.21 -1.93 -7.82
N LEU A 21 2.10 -2.90 -8.05
CA LEU A 21 3.56 -2.69 -8.01
C LEU A 21 4.14 -2.12 -9.31
N LYS A 22 3.29 -1.83 -10.30
CA LYS A 22 3.73 -1.23 -11.56
C LYS A 22 4.08 0.26 -11.35
N PRO A 23 5.11 0.78 -12.04
CA PRO A 23 5.47 2.20 -11.96
C PRO A 23 4.38 3.14 -12.47
N ASP A 24 3.45 2.62 -13.28
CA ASP A 24 2.29 3.33 -13.84
C ASP A 24 1.15 3.55 -12.81
N VAL A 25 1.16 2.77 -11.71
CA VAL A 25 0.11 2.82 -10.69
C VAL A 25 0.23 4.09 -9.88
N LYS A 26 -0.86 4.87 -9.86
CA LYS A 26 -0.90 6.13 -9.13
C LYS A 26 -1.03 5.88 -7.64
N ALA A 27 -0.44 6.78 -6.83
CA ALA A 27 -0.59 6.75 -5.38
C ALA A 27 -2.07 6.74 -4.95
N GLY A 28 -2.94 7.41 -5.70
CA GLY A 28 -4.38 7.42 -5.45
C GLY A 28 -5.04 6.04 -5.51
N GLU A 29 -4.60 5.16 -6.42
CA GLU A 29 -5.14 3.80 -6.54
C GLU A 29 -4.72 2.92 -5.37
N ILE A 30 -3.45 3.02 -4.95
CA ILE A 30 -2.95 2.30 -3.78
C ILE A 30 -3.62 2.80 -2.51
N VAL A 31 -3.82 4.12 -2.37
CA VAL A 31 -4.54 4.70 -1.24
C VAL A 31 -6.01 4.27 -1.21
N ALA A 32 -6.69 4.27 -2.35
CA ALA A 32 -8.07 3.80 -2.45
C ALA A 32 -8.18 2.31 -2.12
N TRP A 33 -7.24 1.49 -2.60
CA TRP A 33 -7.16 0.08 -2.27
C TRP A 33 -6.95 -0.16 -0.77
N LEU A 34 -5.96 0.51 -0.17
CA LEU A 34 -5.66 0.38 1.25
C LEU A 34 -6.81 0.90 2.11
N LYS A 35 -7.52 1.94 1.67
CA LYS A 35 -8.74 2.39 2.35
C LYS A 35 -9.86 1.35 2.24
N LYS A 36 -10.06 0.74 1.07
CA LYS A 36 -11.17 -0.20 0.82
C LYS A 36 -10.97 -1.56 1.50
N ASP A 37 -9.78 -2.13 1.40
CA ASP A 37 -9.48 -3.47 1.93
C ASP A 37 -9.07 -3.43 3.41
N PHE A 38 -8.58 -2.28 3.91
CA PHE A 38 -7.90 -2.20 5.20
C PHE A 38 -8.31 -1.00 6.07
N ASP A 39 -9.23 -0.16 5.61
CA ASP A 39 -9.64 1.10 6.26
C ASP A 39 -8.43 1.98 6.65
N LEU A 40 -7.37 1.95 5.83
CA LEU A 40 -6.19 2.76 6.07
C LEU A 40 -6.47 4.22 5.72
N GLY A 41 -6.24 5.10 6.70
CA GLY A 41 -6.20 6.53 6.48
C GLY A 41 -5.07 6.95 5.53
N ARG A 42 -5.23 8.12 4.90
CA ARG A 42 -4.34 8.62 3.84
C ARG A 42 -2.85 8.63 4.22
N GLY A 43 -2.51 8.96 5.48
CA GLY A 43 -1.12 8.96 5.97
C GLY A 43 -0.50 7.56 6.04
N HIS A 44 -1.22 6.57 6.58
CA HIS A 44 -0.75 5.19 6.62
C HIS A 44 -0.66 4.60 5.20
N ALA A 45 -1.63 4.92 4.35
CA ALA A 45 -1.63 4.44 2.98
C ALA A 45 -0.46 5.01 2.17
N MET A 46 -0.08 6.27 2.39
CA MET A 46 1.11 6.86 1.80
C MET A 46 2.41 6.21 2.29
N ALA A 47 2.49 5.83 3.56
CA ALA A 47 3.65 5.11 4.08
C ALA A 47 3.83 3.74 3.40
N VAL A 48 2.74 2.99 3.21
CA VAL A 48 2.76 1.73 2.45
C VAL A 48 3.12 1.98 0.99
N TYR A 49 2.57 3.02 0.36
CA TYR A 49 2.93 3.42 -1.01
C TYR A 49 4.42 3.74 -1.17
N ALA A 50 4.99 4.54 -0.26
CA ALA A 50 6.40 4.91 -0.28
C ALA A 50 7.30 3.67 -0.10
N TRP A 51 6.91 2.76 0.80
CA TRP A 51 7.59 1.49 1.01
C TRP A 51 7.52 0.57 -0.21
N LEU A 52 6.34 0.44 -0.85
CA LEU A 52 6.14 -0.33 -2.08
C LEU A 52 6.94 0.23 -3.26
N ARG A 53 7.02 1.55 -3.38
CA ARG A 53 7.78 2.26 -4.42
C ARG A 53 9.28 2.31 -4.15
N GLY A 54 9.75 1.81 -3.00
CA GLY A 54 11.16 1.75 -2.68
C GLY A 54 11.84 3.11 -2.61
N LYS A 55 11.10 4.20 -2.35
CA LYS A 55 11.69 5.50 -2.02
C LYS A 55 12.24 5.41 -0.59
N ARG A 56 13.32 4.67 -0.43
CA ARG A 56 14.26 4.85 0.67
C ARG A 56 15.02 6.13 0.30
N GLU A 57 14.83 7.18 1.09
CA GLU A 57 15.85 8.23 1.17
C GLU A 57 17.17 7.60 1.65
#